data_AF-A0A7S1KW81-F1
#
_entry.id   AF-A0A7S1KW81-F1
#
_cell.length_a   1.000
_cell.length_b   1.000
_cell.length_c   1.000
_cell.angle_alpha   90.00
_cell.angle_beta   90.00
_cell.angle_gamma   90.00
#
_symmetry.space_group_name_H-M   'P 1'
#
loop_
_entity.id
_entity.type
_entity.pdbx_description
1 polymer ?
#
loop_
_entity_poly.entity_id
_entity_poly.type
_entity_poly.pdbx_seq_one_letter_code
_entity_poly.pdbx_strand_id
1 'polypeptide(L)'
;ARAAAAVHPPSALLAEVTAAVVSLERRGLMNAGLANLLQQNLSDVVNNIAHCERIKRHPVPVKYTRHTSRVMISWLALLPLGFAPILGLATVPTVVGLGFCLLGIEDIAVQIEEPFTIIDIEDINKDLKRAVDEMRSTPVAVLQQPLAMHFPLQRWPLTGLFRRAWQRFRRRGSDLYEKNPPGAFAELSGGG
;
A
#
# COMPACT_ATOMS: atom_id res chain seq x y z
N ALA A 1 19.37 -11.25 -20.62
CA ALA A 1 19.19 -12.72 -20.62
C ALA A 1 19.72 -13.38 -19.34
N ARG A 2 20.91 -13.03 -18.83
CA ARG A 2 21.45 -13.61 -17.58
C ARG A 2 20.65 -13.24 -16.31
N ALA A 3 20.26 -11.97 -16.14
CA ALA A 3 19.49 -11.54 -14.96
C ALA A 3 18.08 -12.17 -14.85
N ALA A 4 17.44 -12.52 -15.97
CA ALA A 4 16.11 -13.14 -15.97
C ALA A 4 16.12 -14.61 -15.50
N ALA A 5 17.29 -15.26 -15.48
CA ALA A 5 17.46 -16.64 -15.03
C ALA A 5 17.87 -16.77 -13.55
N ALA A 6 18.00 -15.65 -12.83
CA ALA A 6 18.37 -15.64 -11.42
C ALA A 6 17.18 -15.99 -10.51
N VAL A 7 17.47 -16.57 -9.33
CA VAL A 7 16.47 -16.91 -8.30
C VAL A 7 15.61 -15.70 -7.90
N HIS A 8 16.23 -14.51 -7.88
CA HIS A 8 15.56 -13.23 -7.69
C HIS A 8 15.88 -12.32 -8.89
N PRO A 9 15.02 -12.32 -9.93
CA PRO A 9 15.24 -11.52 -11.14
C PRO A 9 15.43 -10.00 -10.89
N PRO A 10 14.66 -9.33 -10.00
CA PRO A 10 14.79 -7.89 -9.83
C PRO A 10 16.09 -7.48 -9.12
N SER A 11 16.57 -8.28 -8.16
CA SER A 11 17.86 -8.00 -7.50
C SER A 11 19.04 -8.26 -8.42
N ALA A 12 18.96 -9.27 -9.30
CA ALA A 12 19.98 -9.52 -10.31
C ALA A 12 20.11 -8.37 -11.32
N LEU A 13 18.98 -7.81 -11.78
CA LEU A 13 18.99 -6.63 -12.67
C LEU A 13 19.62 -5.41 -11.98
N LEU A 14 19.28 -5.15 -10.71
CA LEU A 14 19.88 -4.04 -9.97
C LEU A 14 21.37 -4.22 -9.71
N ALA A 15 21.83 -5.45 -9.46
CA ALA A 15 23.25 -5.74 -9.34
C ALA A 15 24.01 -5.43 -10.65
N GLU A 16 23.43 -5.76 -11.81
CA GLU A 16 23.99 -5.39 -13.12
C GLU A 16 24.06 -3.86 -13.30
N VAL A 17 23.01 -3.12 -12.91
CA VAL A 17 22.99 -1.65 -12.98
C VAL A 17 24.04 -1.03 -12.05
N THR A 18 24.13 -1.49 -10.80
CA THR A 18 25.14 -1.01 -9.85
C THR A 18 26.56 -1.30 -10.34
N ALA A 19 26.80 -2.48 -10.92
CA ALA A 19 28.09 -2.80 -11.53
C ALA A 19 28.43 -1.87 -12.70
N ALA A 20 27.44 -1.50 -13.53
CA ALA A 20 27.63 -0.54 -14.61
C ALA A 20 28.03 0.85 -14.07
N VAL A 21 27.36 1.33 -13.02
CA VAL A 21 27.68 2.61 -12.35
C VAL A 21 29.11 2.63 -11.82
N VAL A 22 29.54 1.58 -11.11
CA VAL A 22 30.91 1.46 -10.60
C VAL A 22 31.93 1.40 -11.75
N SER A 23 31.58 0.76 -12.86
CA SER A 23 32.46 0.69 -14.03
C SER A 23 32.68 2.07 -14.70
N LEU A 24 31.66 2.94 -14.67
CA LEU A 24 31.73 4.30 -15.22
C LEU A 24 32.56 5.22 -14.32
N GLU A 25 32.43 5.07 -13.00
CA GLU A 25 33.27 5.78 -12.03
C GLU A 25 34.75 5.39 -12.19
N ARG A 26 35.06 4.09 -12.29
CA ARG A 26 36.43 3.59 -12.50
C ARG A 26 37.07 4.09 -13.80
N ARG A 27 36.26 4.40 -14.82
CA ARG A 27 36.71 4.96 -16.10
C ARG A 27 36.94 6.47 -16.05
N GLY A 28 36.70 7.13 -14.91
CA GLY A 28 36.83 8.58 -14.77
C GLY A 28 35.76 9.37 -15.51
N LEU A 29 34.68 8.71 -15.99
CA LEU A 29 33.59 9.35 -16.73
C LEU A 29 32.55 9.98 -15.79
N MET A 30 32.69 9.78 -14.47
CA MET A 30 31.73 10.22 -13.48
C MET A 30 32.44 10.68 -12.20
N ASN A 31 31.98 11.79 -11.63
CA ASN A 31 32.50 12.34 -10.37
C ASN A 31 32.11 11.42 -9.19
N ALA A 32 33.03 11.16 -8.25
CA ALA A 32 32.80 10.35 -7.06
C ALA A 32 31.59 10.84 -6.23
N GLY A 33 31.37 12.16 -6.16
CA GLY A 33 30.18 12.73 -5.49
C GLY A 33 28.86 12.31 -6.16
N LEU A 34 28.82 12.33 -7.49
CA LEU A 34 27.64 11.91 -8.28
C LEU A 34 27.45 10.39 -8.23
N ALA A 35 28.56 9.63 -8.24
CA ALA A 35 28.54 8.17 -8.10
C ALA A 35 27.92 7.74 -6.76
N ASN A 36 28.30 8.40 -5.65
CA ASN A 36 27.73 8.14 -4.33
C ASN A 36 26.24 8.47 -4.28
N LEU A 37 25.79 9.59 -4.85
CA LEU A 37 24.36 9.93 -4.91
C LEU A 37 23.57 8.90 -5.72
N LEU A 38 24.10 8.43 -6.84
CA LEU A 38 23.44 7.41 -7.66
C LEU A 38 23.38 6.05 -6.93
N GLN A 39 24.44 5.67 -6.22
CA GLN A 39 24.46 4.46 -5.39
C GLN A 39 23.45 4.54 -4.23
N GLN A 40 23.27 5.71 -3.61
CA GLN A 40 22.23 5.93 -2.59
C GLN A 40 20.83 5.71 -3.18
N ASN A 41 20.52 6.34 -4.31
CA ASN A 41 19.23 6.15 -5.00
C ASN A 41 19.00 4.68 -5.38
N LEU A 42 20.03 3.97 -5.85
CA LEU A 42 19.93 2.54 -6.17
C LEU A 42 19.69 1.68 -4.92
N SER A 43 20.32 2.02 -3.80
CA SER A 43 20.09 1.38 -2.50
C SER A 43 18.62 1.55 -2.06
N ASP A 44 18.04 2.74 -2.28
CA ASP A 44 16.62 2.99 -1.98
C ASP A 44 15.69 2.13 -2.85
N VAL A 45 16.02 1.95 -4.13
CA VAL A 45 15.26 1.04 -5.01
C VAL A 45 15.34 -0.41 -4.51
N VAL A 46 16.52 -0.87 -4.09
CA VAL A 46 16.69 -2.21 -3.49
C VAL A 46 15.83 -2.36 -2.23
N ASN A 47 15.84 -1.37 -1.35
CA ASN A 47 15.02 -1.36 -0.12
C ASN A 47 13.52 -1.44 -0.43
N ASN A 48 13.05 -0.70 -1.44
CA ASN A 48 11.65 -0.72 -1.86
C ASN A 48 11.23 -2.08 -2.43
N ILE A 49 12.09 -2.75 -3.21
CA ILE A 49 11.81 -4.11 -3.70
C ILE A 49 11.75 -5.10 -2.53
N ALA A 50 12.66 -4.99 -1.57
CA ALA A 50 12.65 -5.83 -0.37
C ALA A 50 11.37 -5.62 0.46
N HIS A 51 10.88 -4.37 0.56
CA HIS A 51 9.57 -4.08 1.18
C HIS A 51 8.43 -4.75 0.44
N CYS A 52 8.35 -4.63 -0.89
CA CYS A 52 7.31 -5.30 -1.69
C CYS A 52 7.37 -6.82 -1.54
N GLU A 53 8.56 -7.41 -1.49
CA GLU A 53 8.73 -8.84 -1.30
C GLU A 53 8.27 -9.29 0.10
N ARG A 54 8.51 -8.51 1.15
CA ARG A 54 7.97 -8.78 2.50
C ARG A 54 6.45 -8.74 2.52
N ILE A 55 5.83 -7.71 1.93
CA ILE A 55 4.36 -7.60 1.86
C ILE A 55 3.78 -8.82 1.12
N LYS A 56 4.40 -9.22 0.01
CA LYS A 56 3.99 -10.39 -0.76
C LYS A 56 4.19 -11.72 0.00
N ARG A 57 5.27 -11.85 0.78
CA ARG A 57 5.63 -13.08 1.51
C ARG A 57 4.87 -13.26 2.84
N HIS A 58 4.27 -12.20 3.37
CA HIS A 58 3.49 -12.25 4.61
C HIS A 58 1.98 -12.08 4.33
N PRO A 59 1.33 -12.98 3.56
CA PRO A 59 -0.11 -12.94 3.43
C PRO A 59 -0.75 -13.24 4.79
N VAL A 60 -1.91 -12.62 5.04
CA VAL A 60 -2.73 -12.95 6.22
C VAL A 60 -3.07 -14.43 6.19
N PRO A 61 -3.00 -15.16 7.32
CA PRO A 61 -3.30 -16.58 7.32
C PRO A 61 -4.72 -16.86 6.82
N VAL A 62 -4.87 -17.72 5.81
CA VAL A 62 -6.18 -18.09 5.22
C VAL A 62 -7.22 -18.57 6.26
N LYS A 63 -6.74 -19.11 7.38
CA LYS A 63 -7.60 -19.53 8.50
C LYS A 63 -8.30 -18.35 9.17
N TYR A 64 -7.66 -17.18 9.25
CA TYR A 64 -8.23 -15.97 9.82
C TYR A 64 -9.42 -15.51 8.99
N THR A 65 -9.23 -15.30 7.69
CA THR A 65 -10.28 -14.86 6.76
C THR A 65 -11.48 -15.81 6.80
N ARG A 66 -11.25 -17.13 6.74
CA ARG A 66 -12.33 -18.13 6.84
C ARG A 66 -13.05 -18.14 8.19
N HIS A 67 -12.35 -17.87 9.28
CA HIS A 67 -12.96 -17.82 10.61
C HIS A 67 -13.87 -16.59 10.72
N THR A 68 -13.40 -15.43 10.27
CA THR A 68 -14.16 -14.18 10.24
C THR A 68 -15.47 -14.34 9.48
N SER A 69 -15.46 -14.95 8.28
CA SER A 69 -16.69 -15.17 7.50
C SER A 69 -17.69 -16.07 8.19
N ARG A 70 -17.22 -17.15 8.82
CA ARG A 70 -18.10 -18.08 9.55
C ARG A 70 -18.74 -17.41 10.76
N VAL A 71 -17.99 -16.59 11.49
CA VAL A 71 -18.51 -15.83 12.62
C VAL A 71 -19.51 -14.77 12.14
N MET A 72 -19.23 -14.06 11.04
CA MET A 72 -20.12 -13.05 10.46
C MET A 72 -21.47 -13.67 10.05
N ILE A 73 -21.44 -14.80 9.32
CA ILE A 73 -22.66 -15.51 8.91
C ILE A 73 -23.43 -16.02 10.12
N SER A 74 -22.74 -16.56 11.12
CA SER A 74 -23.38 -17.03 12.36
C SER A 74 -24.05 -15.87 13.12
N TRP A 75 -23.41 -14.70 13.16
CA TRP A 75 -23.98 -13.51 13.78
C TRP A 75 -25.20 -12.99 13.02
N LEU A 76 -25.16 -12.97 11.69
CA LEU A 76 -26.30 -12.58 10.85
C LEU A 76 -27.48 -13.55 11.00
N ALA A 77 -27.23 -14.84 11.20
CA ALA A 77 -28.25 -15.84 11.45
C ALA A 77 -28.92 -15.68 12.83
N LEU A 78 -28.19 -15.18 13.84
CA LEU A 78 -28.73 -14.90 15.18
C LEU A 78 -29.50 -13.58 15.24
N LEU A 79 -29.18 -12.63 14.35
CA LEU A 79 -29.80 -11.31 14.31
C LEU A 79 -31.34 -11.28 14.20
N PRO A 80 -32.00 -12.08 13.33
CA PRO A 80 -33.46 -12.09 13.26
C PRO A 80 -34.12 -12.56 14.56
N LEU A 81 -33.47 -13.41 15.36
CA LEU A 81 -34.01 -13.84 16.66
C LEU A 81 -34.09 -12.69 17.67
N GLY A 82 -33.11 -11.77 17.64
CA GLY A 82 -33.10 -10.59 18.51
C GLY A 82 -34.05 -9.48 18.06
N PHE A 83 -34.23 -9.30 16.75
CA PHE A 83 -35.04 -8.22 16.19
C PHE A 83 -36.51 -8.61 15.93
N ALA A 84 -36.82 -9.90 15.81
CA ALA A 84 -38.19 -10.41 15.65
C ALA A 84 -39.22 -9.82 16.63
N PRO A 85 -38.97 -9.74 17.95
CA PRO A 85 -39.95 -9.19 18.89
C PRO A 85 -40.13 -7.67 18.78
N ILE A 86 -39.22 -6.94 18.13
CA ILE A 86 -39.24 -5.47 18.04
C ILE A 86 -39.88 -5.02 16.71
N LEU A 87 -39.49 -5.66 15.61
CA LEU A 87 -39.80 -5.21 14.25
C LEU A 87 -40.82 -6.11 13.52
N GLY A 88 -41.15 -7.29 14.05
CA GLY A 88 -42.11 -8.21 13.42
C GLY A 88 -41.70 -8.56 11.98
N LEU A 89 -42.58 -8.33 11.00
CA LEU A 89 -42.32 -8.56 9.58
C LEU A 89 -41.27 -7.62 8.97
N ALA A 90 -41.05 -6.44 9.56
CA ALA A 90 -40.00 -5.51 9.12
C ALA A 90 -38.58 -6.00 9.46
N THR A 91 -38.46 -7.02 10.31
CA THR A 91 -37.18 -7.67 10.65
C THR A 91 -36.46 -8.19 9.39
N VAL A 92 -37.19 -8.76 8.44
CA VAL A 92 -36.60 -9.38 7.22
C VAL A 92 -35.86 -8.35 6.36
N PRO A 93 -36.47 -7.24 5.89
CA PRO A 93 -35.76 -6.25 5.09
C PRO A 93 -34.64 -5.54 5.88
N THR A 94 -34.80 -5.35 7.20
CA THR A 94 -33.75 -4.76 8.05
C THR A 94 -32.52 -5.66 8.16
N VAL A 95 -32.70 -6.96 8.45
CA VAL A 95 -31.61 -7.94 8.54
C VAL A 95 -30.90 -8.07 7.19
N VAL A 96 -31.66 -8.11 6.08
CA VAL A 96 -31.10 -8.19 4.72
C VAL A 96 -30.27 -6.94 4.41
N GLY A 97 -30.76 -5.74 4.74
CA GLY A 97 -30.01 -4.50 4.56
C GLY A 97 -28.72 -4.46 5.40
N LEU A 98 -28.78 -4.90 6.66
CA LEU A 98 -27.61 -4.97 7.53
C LEU A 98 -26.58 -6.00 7.03
N GLY A 99 -27.07 -7.16 6.58
CA GLY A 99 -26.26 -8.22 5.99
C GLY A 99 -25.54 -7.76 4.73
N PHE A 100 -26.23 -7.03 3.85
CA PHE A 100 -25.60 -6.44 2.66
C PHE A 100 -24.45 -5.50 3.02
N CYS A 101 -24.64 -4.62 4.01
CA CYS A 101 -23.58 -3.72 4.47
C CYS A 101 -22.39 -4.48 5.09
N LEU A 102 -22.65 -5.45 5.98
CA LEU A 102 -21.60 -6.17 6.70
C LEU A 102 -20.81 -7.11 5.80
N LEU A 103 -21.49 -7.87 4.94
CA LEU A 103 -20.84 -8.74 3.95
C LEU A 103 -20.11 -7.91 2.90
N GLY A 104 -20.63 -6.74 2.52
CA GLY A 104 -19.94 -5.81 1.63
C GLY A 104 -18.64 -5.26 2.23
N ILE A 105 -18.61 -4.95 3.52
CA ILE A 105 -17.37 -4.55 4.22
C ILE A 105 -16.38 -5.72 4.27
N GLU A 106 -16.85 -6.92 4.53
CA GLU A 106 -16.00 -8.12 4.56
C GLU A 106 -15.33 -8.39 3.20
N ASP A 107 -16.09 -8.27 2.11
CA ASP A 107 -15.53 -8.44 0.75
C ASP A 107 -14.45 -7.39 0.44
N ILE A 108 -14.67 -6.12 0.83
CA ILE A 108 -13.66 -5.07 0.70
C ILE A 108 -12.42 -5.37 1.54
N ALA A 109 -12.59 -5.93 2.75
CA ALA A 109 -11.47 -6.31 3.60
C ALA A 109 -10.59 -7.37 2.93
N VAL A 110 -11.19 -8.40 2.34
CA VAL A 110 -10.47 -9.43 1.57
C VAL A 110 -9.74 -8.84 0.39
N GLN A 111 -10.37 -7.90 -0.32
CA GLN A 111 -9.71 -7.19 -1.43
C GLN A 111 -8.48 -6.39 -0.98
N ILE A 112 -8.54 -5.72 0.17
CA ILE A 112 -7.40 -4.96 0.69
C ILE A 112 -6.25 -5.88 1.16
N GLU A 113 -6.54 -7.12 1.55
CA GLU A 113 -5.52 -8.11 1.93
C GLU A 113 -4.64 -8.55 0.74
N GLU A 114 -5.13 -8.46 -0.50
CA GLU A 114 -4.42 -8.88 -1.72
C GLU A 114 -4.14 -7.73 -2.71
N PRO A 115 -3.33 -6.71 -2.33
CA PRO A 115 -3.16 -5.49 -3.13
C PRO A 115 -2.52 -5.75 -4.50
N PHE A 116 -1.59 -6.71 -4.61
CA PHE A 116 -0.88 -7.01 -5.85
C PHE A 116 -1.71 -7.82 -6.86
N THR A 117 -2.81 -8.43 -6.43
CA THR A 117 -3.70 -9.19 -7.33
C THR A 117 -4.71 -8.25 -8.00
N ILE A 118 -5.15 -7.21 -7.28
CA ILE A 118 -6.24 -6.33 -7.71
C ILE A 118 -5.73 -5.09 -8.45
N ILE A 119 -4.56 -4.58 -8.05
CA ILE A 119 -3.95 -3.42 -8.71
C ILE A 119 -3.35 -3.85 -10.05
N ASP A 120 -3.63 -3.09 -11.11
CA ASP A 120 -3.04 -3.33 -12.43
C ASP A 120 -1.54 -2.94 -12.44
N ILE A 121 -0.69 -3.95 -12.27
CA ILE A 121 0.77 -3.79 -12.31
C ILE A 121 1.23 -3.33 -13.70
N GLU A 122 0.50 -3.67 -14.76
CA GLU A 122 0.87 -3.26 -16.12
C GLU A 122 0.70 -1.76 -16.31
N ASP A 123 -0.32 -1.16 -15.71
CA ASP A 123 -0.50 0.30 -15.75
C ASP A 123 0.59 1.03 -14.95
N ILE A 124 0.98 0.51 -13.78
CA ILE A 124 2.14 1.05 -13.03
C ILE A 124 3.42 0.96 -13.87
N ASN A 125 3.63 -0.16 -14.59
CA ASN A 125 4.79 -0.32 -15.46
C ASN A 125 4.78 0.65 -16.64
N LYS A 126 3.61 0.91 -17.25
CA LYS A 126 3.46 1.91 -18.31
C LYS A 126 3.81 3.30 -17.81
N ASP A 127 3.32 3.68 -16.64
CA ASP A 127 3.59 4.99 -16.05
C ASP A 127 5.07 5.15 -15.67
N LEU A 128 5.71 4.10 -15.16
CA LEU A 128 7.15 4.09 -14.92
C LEU A 128 7.95 4.26 -16.22
N LYS A 129 7.58 3.55 -17.29
CA LYS A 129 8.22 3.69 -18.61
C LYS A 129 8.08 5.11 -19.14
N ARG A 130 6.87 5.69 -19.07
CA ARG A 130 6.62 7.09 -19.45
C ARG A 130 7.50 8.06 -18.69
N ALA A 131 7.59 7.92 -17.36
CA ALA A 131 8.43 8.78 -16.54
C ALA A 131 9.91 8.69 -16.92
N VAL A 132 10.41 7.49 -17.24
CA VAL A 132 11.80 7.29 -17.71
C VAL A 132 12.01 7.91 -19.09
N ASP A 133 11.07 7.74 -20.02
CA ASP A 133 11.14 8.34 -21.36
C ASP A 133 11.08 9.87 -21.30
N GLU A 134 10.26 10.43 -20.40
CA GLU A 134 10.21 11.86 -20.10
C GLU A 134 11.54 12.38 -19.56
N MET A 135 12.12 11.69 -18.56
CA MET A 135 13.44 12.03 -18.02
C MET A 135 14.56 11.94 -19.07
N ARG A 136 14.45 11.04 -20.04
CA ARG A 136 15.41 10.92 -21.14
C ARG A 136 15.30 12.07 -22.14
N SER A 137 14.08 12.58 -22.37
CA SER A 137 13.79 13.63 -23.35
C SER A 137 13.94 15.05 -22.81
N THR A 138 14.00 15.23 -21.49
CA THR A 138 14.14 16.53 -20.82
C THR A 138 15.57 16.77 -20.32
N PRO A 139 16.17 17.96 -20.51
CA PRO A 139 17.41 18.34 -19.84
C PRO A 139 17.20 18.40 -18.32
N VAL A 140 18.18 17.92 -17.54
CA VAL A 140 18.23 17.61 -16.08
C VAL A 140 17.71 18.69 -15.09
N ALA A 141 17.25 19.85 -15.56
CA ALA A 141 16.93 21.02 -14.74
C ALA A 141 15.57 21.00 -13.99
N VAL A 142 14.72 19.97 -14.13
CA VAL A 142 13.31 20.03 -13.65
C VAL A 142 12.96 19.06 -12.49
N LEU A 143 13.89 18.21 -12.04
CA LEU A 143 13.59 17.08 -11.14
C LEU A 143 13.56 17.41 -9.64
N GLN A 144 13.06 18.59 -9.26
CA GLN A 144 12.91 19.01 -7.85
C GLN A 144 11.45 19.28 -7.48
N GLN A 145 10.50 18.68 -8.20
CA GLN A 145 9.10 18.71 -7.81
C GLN A 145 8.83 17.55 -6.84
N PRO A 146 8.43 17.82 -5.58
CA PRO A 146 7.98 16.75 -4.70
C PRO A 146 6.80 16.06 -5.38
N LEU A 147 6.85 14.73 -5.50
CA LEU A 147 5.74 13.91 -5.99
C LEU A 147 4.53 14.14 -5.07
N ALA A 148 3.75 15.17 -5.38
CA ALA A 148 2.42 15.34 -4.87
C ALA A 148 1.61 14.22 -5.49
N MET A 149 1.52 13.10 -4.78
CA MET A 149 0.63 11.99 -5.09
C MET A 149 -0.79 12.56 -5.18
N HIS A 150 -1.18 12.96 -6.39
CA HIS A 150 -2.53 13.39 -6.70
C HIS A 150 -3.37 12.14 -6.67
N PHE A 151 -3.91 11.81 -5.49
CA PHE A 151 -5.03 10.88 -5.40
C PHE A 151 -6.22 11.56 -6.09
N PRO A 152 -6.71 11.07 -7.25
CA PRO A 152 -7.98 11.54 -7.75
C PRO A 152 -9.05 11.04 -6.78
N LEU A 153 -9.48 11.92 -5.87
CA LEU A 153 -10.63 11.74 -4.98
C LEU A 153 -11.93 11.76 -5.80
N GLN A 154 -12.06 10.91 -6.81
CA GLN A 154 -13.12 11.01 -7.81
C GLN A 154 -13.77 9.66 -8.10
N ARG A 155 -14.61 9.24 -7.15
CA ARG A 155 -16.05 8.91 -7.30
C ARG A 155 -16.49 8.09 -6.09
N TRP A 156 -16.76 8.78 -4.98
CA TRP A 156 -17.57 8.22 -3.91
C TRP A 156 -18.91 8.94 -3.93
N PRO A 157 -20.05 8.23 -4.05
CA PRO A 157 -21.34 8.85 -3.87
C PRO A 157 -21.49 9.18 -2.38
N LEU A 158 -22.35 10.15 -2.06
CA LEU A 158 -22.63 10.74 -0.73
C LEU A 158 -21.91 12.08 -0.46
N THR A 159 -22.61 13.09 -0.97
CA THR A 159 -22.48 14.54 -0.82
C THR A 159 -21.92 15.03 0.53
N GLY A 160 -20.75 15.67 0.47
CA GLY A 160 -20.28 16.79 1.31
C GLY A 160 -20.04 16.60 2.81
N LEU A 161 -20.94 15.93 3.54
CA LEU A 161 -20.86 15.78 4.99
C LEU A 161 -19.83 14.71 5.38
N PHE A 162 -19.86 13.57 4.69
CA PHE A 162 -18.93 12.45 4.90
C PHE A 162 -17.49 12.84 4.54
N ARG A 163 -17.29 13.58 3.43
CA ARG A 163 -15.99 14.14 3.04
C ARG A 163 -15.41 15.04 4.14
N ARG A 164 -16.23 15.90 4.75
CA ARG A 164 -15.80 16.81 5.83
C ARG A 164 -15.48 16.06 7.13
N ALA A 165 -16.28 15.05 7.49
CA ALA A 165 -16.03 14.21 8.66
C ALA A 165 -14.73 13.40 8.51
N TRP A 166 -14.51 12.80 7.34
CA TRP A 166 -13.32 12.01 7.05
C TRP A 166 -12.04 12.86 6.98
N GLN A 167 -12.11 14.07 6.40
CA GLN A 167 -10.99 15.02 6.43
C GLN A 167 -10.61 15.43 7.87
N ARG A 168 -11.59 15.58 8.77
CA ARG A 168 -11.33 15.84 10.19
C ARG A 168 -10.71 14.64 10.89
N PHE A 169 -11.19 13.43 10.63
CA PHE A 169 -10.61 12.20 11.17
C PHE A 169 -9.15 12.02 10.72
N ARG A 170 -8.86 12.26 9.44
CA ARG A 170 -7.52 12.13 8.88
C ARG A 170 -6.51 13.12 9.50
N ARG A 171 -6.90 14.38 9.71
CA ARG A 171 -6.05 15.38 10.40
C ARG A 171 -5.76 14.96 11.85
N ARG A 172 -6.79 14.50 12.56
CA ARG A 172 -6.65 14.06 13.95
C ARG A 172 -5.72 12.84 14.10
N GLY A 173 -5.67 11.96 13.09
CA GLY A 173 -4.69 10.86 13.04
C GLY A 173 -3.25 11.32 12.76
N SER A 174 -3.06 12.34 11.92
CA SER A 174 -1.75 12.96 11.67
C SER A 174 -1.19 13.63 12.92
N ASP A 175 -2.03 14.37 13.66
CA ASP A 175 -1.63 15.05 14.90
C ASP A 175 -1.20 14.08 16.01
N LEU A 176 -1.74 12.85 16.00
CA LEU A 176 -1.37 11.79 16.95
C LEU A 176 0.00 11.16 16.64
N TYR A 177 0.37 11.06 15.36
CA TYR A 177 1.70 10.61 14.93
C TYR A 177 2.78 11.65 15.20
N GLU A 178 2.46 12.93 15.04
CA GLU A 178 3.38 14.05 15.32
C GLU A 178 3.62 14.23 16.82
N LYS A 179 2.62 13.94 17.66
CA LYS A 179 2.76 13.97 19.12
C LYS A 179 3.38 12.72 19.73
N ASN A 180 3.43 11.59 19.01
CA ASN A 180 3.98 10.34 19.52
C ASN A 180 4.78 9.61 18.44
N PRO A 181 6.04 10.03 18.20
CA PRO A 181 6.92 9.36 17.25
C PRO A 181 7.22 7.92 17.74
N PRO A 182 7.42 6.95 16.82
CA PRO A 182 7.59 5.53 17.15
C PRO A 182 8.82 5.17 18.00
N GLY A 183 9.60 6.16 18.47
CA GLY A 183 10.67 5.99 19.46
C GLY A 183 10.23 6.18 20.92
N ALA A 184 9.06 6.77 21.20
CA ALA A 184 8.63 7.07 22.57
C ALA A 184 8.19 5.84 23.39
N PHE A 185 7.96 4.69 22.75
CA PHE A 185 7.63 3.43 23.44
C PHE A 185 8.84 2.55 23.78
N ALA A 186 10.06 2.91 23.34
CA ALA A 186 11.27 2.13 23.63
C ALA A 186 11.88 2.43 25.01
N GLU A 187 11.54 3.55 25.66
CA GLU A 187 12.08 3.93 26.98
C GLU A 187 11.29 3.40 28.19
N LEU A 188 10.16 2.72 27.99
CA LEU A 188 9.33 2.20 29.09
C LEU A 188 9.43 0.67 29.32
N SER A 189 10.39 -0.01 28.68
CA SER A 189 10.64 -1.45 28.86
C SER A 189 12.05 -1.78 29.38
N GLY A 190 12.84 -0.79 29.77
CA GLY A 190 14.20 -0.97 30.28
C GLY A 190 14.42 -0.25 31.61
N GLY A 191 13.84 -0.77 32.69
CA GLY A 191 14.07 -0.25 34.04
C GLY A 191 13.20 -0.92 35.09
N GLY A 192 13.74 -1.95 35.74
CA GLY A 192 13.11 -2.70 36.83
C GLY A 192 13.41 -4.18 36.74
#